data_AF-Q4DXY2-F1
#
_entry.id   AF-Q4DXY2-F1
#
_cell.length_a   1.000
_cell.length_b   1.000
_cell.length_c   1.000
_cell.angle_alpha   90.00
_cell.angle_beta   90.00
_cell.angle_gamma   90.00
#
_symmetry.space_group_name_H-M   'P 1'
#
loop_
_entity.id
_entity.type
_entity.pdbx_description
1 polymer ?
#
loop_
_entity_poly.entity_id
_entity_poly.type
_entity_poly.pdbx_seq_one_letter_code
_entity_poly.pdbx_strand_id
1 'polypeptide(L)'
;MSRAFLERCPRRHLVIHMDINRTIIQVDSAGQRTMEDALNGNIAANVWGRCEGDKWVAVLGPEEEGDRSGLVTFDKYVDNSYTEPPLMQELPKAERDCIWRDISAKRRSVVRTFTHAGQPGENYAQHVEEQRKVLTAASNCSMVPSFFQLVNTLSELNWSFTMIFRTFGHDLANVLQEWRQFLFGEHAHKPQGVLLRRMKEKYVPEATGCIFRAEDHIFFCVGPDKAAVVHHPEGAEKLSSSEILAQLSAMPSCKEVHQTNFMQLHDQILEYTSTSNNVGGIVDYYPFWAQGAERRSGGKVFPVAITSSSCVTAPVTPRFYVFFDDNIFIGEEKSIVDLRDIVTGKSITDAAIERKYCVAVNPYKATVDKEYFVDCLAGRIRLQLGEDEICID
;
A
#
# COMPACT_ATOMS: atom_id res chain seq x y z
N MET A 1 0.98 -13.00 -20.35
CA MET A 1 2.01 -12.29 -21.16
C MET A 1 3.12 -11.66 -20.32
N SER A 2 2.80 -11.20 -19.11
CA SER A 2 3.75 -10.51 -18.23
C SER A 2 4.94 -11.35 -17.81
N ARG A 3 4.75 -12.62 -17.44
CA ARG A 3 5.87 -13.52 -17.11
C ARG A 3 6.91 -13.62 -18.23
N ALA A 4 6.48 -13.80 -19.49
CA ALA A 4 7.38 -13.84 -20.64
C ALA A 4 8.13 -12.52 -20.87
N PHE A 5 7.53 -11.38 -20.53
CA PHE A 5 8.24 -10.11 -20.51
C PHE A 5 9.26 -10.03 -19.36
N LEU A 6 8.85 -10.43 -18.15
CA LEU A 6 9.72 -10.49 -16.98
C LEU A 6 10.90 -11.44 -17.22
N GLU A 7 10.77 -12.50 -18.01
CA GLU A 7 11.86 -13.40 -18.39
C GLU A 7 12.94 -12.75 -19.25
N ARG A 8 12.59 -11.77 -20.08
CA ARG A 8 13.50 -11.17 -21.09
C ARG A 8 13.99 -9.77 -20.78
N CYS A 9 13.31 -9.02 -19.92
CA CYS A 9 13.67 -7.62 -19.67
C CYS A 9 15.01 -7.50 -18.91
N PRO A 10 15.69 -6.33 -18.96
CA PRO A 10 16.95 -6.12 -18.26
C PRO A 10 16.88 -6.47 -16.77
N ARG A 11 17.90 -7.16 -16.26
CA ARG A 11 18.00 -7.54 -14.85
C ARG A 11 18.58 -6.41 -14.03
N ARG A 12 17.72 -5.78 -13.23
CA ARG A 12 18.08 -4.80 -12.20
C ARG A 12 17.50 -5.27 -10.87
N HIS A 13 18.13 -4.92 -9.76
CA HIS A 13 17.54 -5.22 -8.46
C HIS A 13 16.18 -4.52 -8.32
N LEU A 14 15.15 -5.25 -7.86
CA LEU A 14 13.79 -4.76 -7.66
C LEU A 14 13.62 -4.30 -6.21
N VAL A 15 13.12 -3.10 -6.00
CA VAL A 15 12.72 -2.61 -4.67
C VAL A 15 11.21 -2.48 -4.66
N ILE A 16 10.56 -3.35 -3.91
CA ILE A 16 9.10 -3.46 -3.83
C ILE A 16 8.67 -3.03 -2.44
N HIS A 17 7.91 -1.95 -2.38
CA HIS A 17 7.16 -1.55 -1.20
C HIS A 17 5.72 -2.06 -1.36
N MET A 18 5.21 -2.71 -0.35
CA MET A 18 3.88 -3.29 -0.39
C MET A 18 3.13 -2.90 0.87
N ASP A 19 2.08 -2.10 0.70
CA ASP A 19 1.14 -1.88 1.77
C ASP A 19 0.47 -3.20 2.19
N ILE A 20 -0.01 -3.23 3.44
CA ILE A 20 -0.63 -4.41 4.03
C ILE A 20 -2.16 -4.39 3.85
N ASN A 21 -2.84 -3.40 4.41
CA ASN A 21 -4.29 -3.44 4.60
C ASN A 21 -5.03 -3.08 3.31
N ARG A 22 -6.03 -3.88 2.93
CA ARG A 22 -6.72 -3.86 1.62
C ARG A 22 -5.82 -4.03 0.40
N THR A 23 -4.51 -4.18 0.58
CA THR A 23 -3.54 -4.44 -0.47
C THR A 23 -3.21 -5.92 -0.56
N ILE A 24 -2.59 -6.50 0.48
CA ILE A 24 -2.33 -7.94 0.56
C ILE A 24 -3.18 -8.66 1.61
N ILE A 25 -3.72 -7.95 2.61
CA ILE A 25 -4.69 -8.50 3.56
C ILE A 25 -6.03 -7.80 3.36
N GLN A 26 -7.11 -8.55 3.17
CA GLN A 26 -8.44 -7.99 2.89
C GLN A 26 -9.26 -7.68 4.15
N VAL A 27 -8.98 -8.38 5.25
CA VAL A 27 -9.72 -8.25 6.51
C VAL A 27 -8.75 -7.82 7.59
N ASP A 28 -8.80 -6.55 7.98
CA ASP A 28 -8.01 -6.04 9.11
C ASP A 28 -8.73 -6.29 10.45
N SER A 29 -7.96 -6.42 11.51
CA SER A 29 -8.51 -6.54 12.88
C SER A 29 -8.88 -5.17 13.47
N ALA A 30 -8.31 -4.09 12.93
CA ALA A 30 -8.41 -2.75 13.50
C ALA A 30 -9.72 -2.02 13.16
N GLY A 31 -10.33 -2.30 12.01
CA GLY A 31 -11.46 -1.54 11.48
C GLY A 31 -12.84 -1.97 11.99
N GLN A 32 -12.93 -3.00 12.84
CA GLN A 32 -14.18 -3.68 13.21
C GLN A 32 -15.03 -4.09 11.98
N ARG A 33 -14.39 -4.30 10.83
CA ARG A 33 -15.07 -4.73 9.62
C ARG A 33 -15.12 -6.25 9.60
N THR A 34 -16.29 -6.78 9.33
CA THR A 34 -16.40 -8.20 9.01
C THR A 34 -15.79 -8.46 7.64
N MET A 35 -15.42 -9.72 7.36
CA MET A 35 -15.01 -10.12 6.02
C MET A 35 -16.06 -9.72 4.97
N GLU A 36 -17.35 -9.88 5.29
CA GLU A 36 -18.42 -9.53 4.36
C GLU A 36 -18.46 -8.02 4.04
N ASP A 37 -18.20 -7.16 5.02
CA ASP A 37 -18.14 -5.71 4.80
C ASP A 37 -17.01 -5.35 3.82
N ALA A 38 -15.84 -5.96 3.99
CA ALA A 38 -14.68 -5.72 3.12
C ALA A 38 -14.94 -6.19 1.68
N LEU A 39 -15.49 -7.41 1.53
CA LEU A 39 -15.77 -8.00 0.22
C LEU A 39 -16.86 -7.22 -0.53
N ASN A 40 -17.94 -6.81 0.15
CA ASN A 40 -18.95 -5.93 -0.44
C ASN A 40 -18.34 -4.58 -0.86
N GLY A 41 -17.48 -4.01 -0.02
CA GLY A 41 -16.78 -2.77 -0.34
C GLY A 41 -15.91 -2.88 -1.60
N ASN A 42 -15.26 -4.02 -1.80
CA ASN A 42 -14.50 -4.27 -3.03
C ASN A 42 -15.41 -4.32 -4.26
N ILE A 43 -16.60 -4.92 -4.16
CA ILE A 43 -17.55 -4.95 -5.28
C ILE A 43 -18.14 -3.56 -5.54
N ALA A 44 -18.49 -2.80 -4.50
CA ALA A 44 -18.95 -1.42 -4.64
C ALA A 44 -17.94 -0.51 -5.35
N ALA A 45 -16.64 -0.75 -5.16
CA ALA A 45 -15.55 -0.02 -5.81
C ALA A 45 -15.29 -0.49 -7.27
N ASN A 46 -15.92 -1.58 -7.71
CA ASN A 46 -15.68 -2.19 -9.02
C ASN A 46 -16.93 -2.30 -9.91
N VAL A 47 -18.13 -2.09 -9.38
CA VAL A 47 -19.34 -1.99 -10.19
C VAL A 47 -19.56 -0.54 -10.60
N TRP A 48 -19.67 -0.33 -11.90
CA TRP A 48 -19.89 0.96 -12.54
C TRP A 48 -21.37 1.16 -12.85
N GLY A 49 -21.83 2.39 -12.70
CA GLY A 49 -23.21 2.74 -12.96
C GLY A 49 -23.38 4.20 -13.33
N ARG A 50 -24.63 4.57 -13.61
CA ARG A 50 -25.02 5.93 -14.01
C ARG A 50 -25.91 6.54 -12.93
N CYS A 51 -25.73 7.85 -12.71
CA CYS A 51 -26.64 8.62 -11.87
C CYS A 51 -27.89 9.01 -12.68
N GLU A 52 -29.03 8.47 -12.30
CA GLU A 52 -30.35 8.79 -12.85
C GLU A 52 -31.16 9.54 -11.79
N GLY A 53 -31.11 10.87 -11.82
CA GLY A 53 -31.72 11.72 -10.80
C GLY A 53 -30.98 11.61 -9.46
N ASP A 54 -31.69 11.19 -8.42
CA ASP A 54 -31.18 10.96 -7.06
C ASP A 54 -30.75 9.50 -6.80
N LYS A 55 -30.71 8.68 -7.86
CA LYS A 55 -30.38 7.25 -7.76
C LYS A 55 -29.18 6.90 -8.62
N TRP A 56 -28.48 5.88 -8.17
CA TRP A 56 -27.43 5.22 -8.95
C TRP A 56 -27.95 3.87 -9.44
N VAL A 57 -27.72 3.59 -10.72
CA VAL A 57 -28.16 2.35 -11.39
C VAL A 57 -26.93 1.64 -11.95
N ALA A 58 -26.75 0.37 -11.60
CA ALA A 58 -25.63 -0.43 -12.08
C ALA A 58 -25.71 -0.67 -13.60
N VAL A 59 -24.56 -0.65 -14.27
CA VAL A 59 -24.43 -0.82 -15.72
C VAL A 59 -23.38 -1.87 -16.07
N LEU A 60 -22.21 -1.85 -15.43
CA LEU A 60 -21.12 -2.79 -15.69
C LEU A 60 -20.55 -3.36 -14.38
N GLY A 61 -20.33 -4.67 -14.36
CA GLY A 61 -19.66 -5.38 -13.28
C GLY A 61 -18.13 -5.24 -13.29
N PRO A 62 -17.43 -5.85 -12.30
CA PRO A 62 -15.98 -5.76 -12.14
C PRO A 62 -15.15 -6.23 -13.34
N GLU A 63 -15.64 -7.27 -14.03
CA GLU A 63 -14.94 -7.94 -15.14
C GLU A 63 -15.65 -7.73 -16.48
N GLU A 64 -16.74 -6.96 -16.50
CA GLU A 64 -17.49 -6.71 -17.72
C GLU A 64 -16.76 -5.68 -18.59
N GLU A 65 -16.51 -6.06 -19.84
CA GLU A 65 -16.03 -5.15 -20.88
C GLU A 65 -17.14 -4.16 -21.26
N GLY A 66 -16.78 -2.90 -21.48
CA GLY A 66 -17.72 -1.87 -21.89
C GLY A 66 -17.15 -0.48 -21.78
N ASP A 67 -17.84 0.48 -22.39
CA ASP A 67 -17.48 1.89 -22.27
C ASP A 67 -17.84 2.41 -20.87
N ARG A 68 -16.80 2.76 -20.11
CA ARG A 68 -16.94 3.33 -18.76
C ARG A 68 -17.10 4.86 -18.78
N SER A 69 -17.11 5.48 -19.96
CA SER A 69 -17.22 6.93 -20.11
C SER A 69 -18.50 7.47 -19.46
N GLY A 70 -18.34 8.40 -18.52
CA GLY A 70 -19.45 9.01 -17.79
C GLY A 70 -20.10 8.10 -16.74
N LEU A 71 -19.59 6.90 -16.51
CA LEU A 71 -20.00 6.05 -15.40
C LEU A 71 -19.20 6.40 -14.13
N VAL A 72 -19.76 6.07 -12.98
CA VAL A 72 -19.11 6.22 -11.67
C VAL A 72 -19.31 4.94 -10.87
N THR A 73 -18.32 4.53 -10.09
CA THR A 73 -18.46 3.36 -9.22
C THR A 73 -19.45 3.62 -8.09
N PHE A 74 -20.07 2.57 -7.55
CA PHE A 74 -21.00 2.76 -6.44
C PHE A 74 -20.33 3.40 -5.22
N ASP A 75 -19.09 3.01 -4.89
CA ASP A 75 -18.33 3.66 -3.82
C ASP A 75 -18.21 5.17 -4.08
N LYS A 76 -17.82 5.55 -5.31
CA LYS A 76 -17.61 6.96 -5.66
C LYS A 76 -18.91 7.75 -5.59
N TYR A 77 -20.03 7.13 -5.98
CA TYR A 77 -21.35 7.70 -5.83
C TYR A 77 -21.71 7.95 -4.35
N VAL A 78 -21.44 6.98 -3.48
CA VAL A 78 -21.67 7.11 -2.02
C VAL A 78 -20.78 8.22 -1.44
N ASP A 79 -19.51 8.28 -1.82
CA ASP A 79 -18.59 9.33 -1.40
C ASP A 79 -19.10 10.73 -1.78
N ASN A 80 -19.62 10.88 -3.00
CA ASN A 80 -20.20 12.13 -3.48
C ASN A 80 -21.56 12.47 -2.82
N SER A 81 -22.27 11.46 -2.31
CA SER A 81 -23.57 11.65 -1.65
C SER A 81 -23.44 12.07 -0.18
N TYR A 82 -22.32 11.72 0.46
CA TYR A 82 -22.04 12.06 1.86
C TYR A 82 -20.77 12.88 1.95
N THR A 83 -20.82 14.12 1.48
CA THR A 83 -19.67 15.04 1.49
C THR A 83 -19.51 15.77 2.81
N GLU A 84 -18.31 16.32 3.02
CA GLU A 84 -18.04 17.28 4.08
C GLU A 84 -19.00 18.47 3.99
N PRO A 85 -19.70 18.85 5.09
CA PRO A 85 -20.55 20.02 5.08
C PRO A 85 -19.71 21.31 4.92
N PRO A 86 -20.28 22.37 4.30
CA PRO A 86 -19.59 23.64 4.15
C PRO A 86 -19.02 24.17 5.47
N LEU A 87 -17.83 24.78 5.42
CA LEU A 87 -17.13 25.39 6.56
C LEU A 87 -16.66 24.42 7.65
N MET A 88 -16.77 23.10 7.46
CA MET A 88 -16.30 22.14 8.45
C MET A 88 -14.82 22.32 8.79
N GLN A 89 -13.96 22.72 7.85
CA GLN A 89 -12.55 23.03 8.14
C GLN A 89 -12.34 24.18 9.13
N GLU A 90 -13.31 25.08 9.31
CA GLU A 90 -13.25 26.20 10.26
C GLU A 90 -13.62 25.77 11.69
N LEU A 91 -14.19 24.58 11.86
CA LEU A 91 -14.60 24.06 13.17
C LEU A 91 -13.41 23.59 14.01
N PRO A 92 -13.55 23.58 15.35
CA PRO A 92 -12.58 22.97 16.24
C PRO A 92 -12.33 21.50 15.89
N LYS A 93 -11.09 21.02 16.05
CA LYS A 93 -10.68 19.65 15.69
C LYS A 93 -11.64 18.57 16.21
N ALA A 94 -12.04 18.64 17.48
CA ALA A 94 -12.94 17.65 18.07
C ALA A 94 -14.31 17.56 17.38
N GLU A 95 -14.83 18.70 16.91
CA GLU A 95 -16.10 18.75 16.19
C GLU A 95 -15.93 18.24 14.76
N ARG A 96 -14.83 18.60 14.08
CA ARG A 96 -14.48 18.02 12.78
C ARG A 96 -14.36 16.50 12.84
N ASP A 97 -13.66 15.99 13.85
CA ASP A 97 -13.46 14.55 14.03
C ASP A 97 -14.81 13.82 14.26
N CYS A 98 -15.77 14.48 14.94
CA CYS A 98 -17.10 13.94 15.14
C CYS A 98 -17.90 13.89 13.83
N ILE A 99 -17.94 14.99 13.08
CA ILE A 99 -18.64 15.05 11.78
C ILE A 99 -18.05 14.02 10.80
N TRP A 100 -16.72 13.91 10.73
CA TRP A 100 -16.07 12.92 9.88
C TRP A 100 -16.44 11.50 10.27
N ARG A 101 -16.46 11.20 11.57
CA ARG A 101 -16.87 9.87 12.06
C ARG A 101 -18.28 9.51 11.59
N ASP A 102 -19.21 10.46 11.64
CA ASP A 102 -20.60 10.25 11.20
C ASP A 102 -20.72 10.08 9.68
N ILE A 103 -20.02 10.91 8.90
CA ILE A 103 -19.97 10.78 7.44
C ILE A 103 -19.41 9.41 7.05
N SER A 104 -18.25 9.05 7.58
CA SER A 104 -17.61 7.77 7.28
C SER A 104 -18.48 6.59 7.74
N ALA A 105 -19.20 6.71 8.87
CA ALA A 105 -20.14 5.68 9.32
C ALA A 105 -21.31 5.50 8.34
N LYS A 106 -21.90 6.59 7.85
CA LYS A 106 -22.97 6.54 6.83
C LYS A 106 -22.48 5.90 5.54
N ARG A 107 -21.33 6.34 5.01
CA ARG A 107 -20.71 5.76 3.81
C ARG A 107 -20.51 4.25 3.97
N ARG A 108 -19.88 3.83 5.08
CA ARG A 108 -19.68 2.40 5.40
C ARG A 108 -20.99 1.62 5.46
N SER A 109 -22.04 2.20 6.07
CA SER A 109 -23.32 1.52 6.20
C SER A 109 -23.98 1.23 4.86
N VAL A 110 -23.82 2.11 3.87
CA VAL A 110 -24.39 1.92 2.53
C VAL A 110 -23.54 0.96 1.71
N VAL A 111 -22.22 1.11 1.74
CA VAL A 111 -21.29 0.29 0.96
C VAL A 111 -21.32 -1.18 1.40
N ARG A 112 -21.40 -1.44 2.71
CA ARG A 112 -21.33 -2.83 3.23
C ARG A 112 -22.50 -3.72 2.84
N THR A 113 -23.65 -3.13 2.48
CA THR A 113 -24.84 -3.87 2.06
C THR A 113 -25.05 -3.82 0.55
N PHE A 114 -24.07 -3.34 -0.23
CA PHE A 114 -24.26 -3.04 -1.66
C PHE A 114 -24.85 -4.19 -2.48
N THR A 115 -24.43 -5.43 -2.22
CA THR A 115 -24.92 -6.62 -2.93
C THR A 115 -26.01 -7.39 -2.19
N HIS A 116 -26.59 -6.83 -1.11
CA HIS A 116 -27.69 -7.46 -0.40
C HIS A 116 -28.99 -7.38 -1.23
N ALA A 117 -29.97 -8.23 -0.89
CA ALA A 117 -31.26 -8.25 -1.58
C ALA A 117 -31.94 -6.87 -1.55
N GLY A 118 -32.43 -6.42 -2.71
CA GLY A 118 -33.06 -5.12 -2.92
C GLY A 118 -32.10 -3.94 -3.03
N GLN A 119 -30.78 -4.17 -2.98
CA GLN A 119 -29.77 -3.12 -3.13
C GLN A 119 -29.26 -3.03 -4.58
N PRO A 120 -28.69 -1.89 -5.01
CA PRO A 120 -28.34 -1.67 -6.41
C PRO A 120 -27.34 -2.68 -6.99
N GLY A 121 -26.55 -3.33 -6.13
CA GLY A 121 -25.55 -4.32 -6.51
C GLY A 121 -25.99 -5.78 -6.36
N GLU A 122 -27.27 -6.07 -6.10
CA GLU A 122 -27.77 -7.43 -5.83
C GLU A 122 -27.29 -8.46 -6.86
N ASN A 123 -27.34 -8.11 -8.15
CA ASN A 123 -26.94 -8.99 -9.24
C ASN A 123 -25.43 -9.33 -9.26
N TYR A 124 -24.61 -8.61 -8.50
CA TYR A 124 -23.16 -8.81 -8.40
C TYR A 124 -22.74 -9.55 -7.13
N ALA A 125 -23.69 -10.07 -6.33
CA ALA A 125 -23.41 -10.84 -5.12
C ALA A 125 -22.51 -12.07 -5.36
N GLN A 126 -22.53 -12.63 -6.58
CA GLN A 126 -21.63 -13.73 -6.96
C GLN A 126 -20.14 -13.39 -6.83
N HIS A 127 -19.75 -12.12 -7.05
CA HIS A 127 -18.36 -11.69 -6.93
C HIS A 127 -17.92 -11.50 -5.47
N VAL A 128 -18.85 -11.30 -4.54
CA VAL A 128 -18.58 -11.40 -3.10
C VAL A 128 -18.25 -12.84 -2.73
N GLU A 129 -19.02 -13.79 -3.26
CA GLU A 129 -18.82 -15.22 -2.99
C GLU A 129 -17.54 -15.77 -3.64
N GLU A 130 -17.17 -15.27 -4.82
CA GLU A 130 -15.90 -15.59 -5.46
C GLU A 130 -14.70 -15.20 -4.60
N GLN A 131 -14.64 -13.96 -4.13
CA GLN A 131 -13.59 -13.51 -3.21
C GLN A 131 -13.58 -14.35 -1.92
N ARG A 132 -14.77 -14.63 -1.36
CA ARG A 132 -14.91 -15.43 -0.14
C ARG A 132 -14.32 -16.82 -0.32
N LYS A 133 -14.61 -17.50 -1.43
CA LYS A 133 -14.04 -18.82 -1.75
C LYS A 133 -12.53 -18.78 -1.78
N VAL A 134 -11.94 -17.75 -2.39
CA VAL A 134 -10.48 -17.60 -2.45
C VAL A 134 -9.88 -17.39 -1.05
N LEU A 135 -10.41 -16.45 -0.26
CA LEU A 135 -9.86 -16.12 1.05
C LEU A 135 -10.06 -17.24 2.09
N THR A 136 -11.13 -18.03 1.96
CA THR A 136 -11.42 -19.14 2.88
C THR A 136 -10.83 -20.48 2.45
N ALA A 137 -10.27 -20.58 1.23
CA ALA A 137 -9.66 -21.82 0.73
C ALA A 137 -8.44 -22.27 1.56
N ALA A 138 -7.76 -21.31 2.20
CA ALA A 138 -6.62 -21.57 3.07
C ALA A 138 -6.92 -21.06 4.49
N SER A 139 -7.35 -21.98 5.37
CA SER A 139 -7.62 -21.64 6.77
C SER A 139 -6.37 -21.09 7.46
N ASN A 140 -6.54 -20.00 8.24
CA ASN A 140 -5.47 -19.29 8.96
C ASN A 140 -4.50 -18.50 8.09
N CYS A 141 -4.80 -18.28 6.81
CA CYS A 141 -4.05 -17.37 5.94
C CYS A 141 -4.79 -16.03 5.85
N SER A 142 -4.06 -14.93 5.94
CA SER A 142 -4.61 -13.58 5.83
C SER A 142 -4.22 -12.91 4.52
N MET A 143 -3.06 -13.29 3.96
CA MET A 143 -2.54 -12.69 2.73
C MET A 143 -3.16 -13.30 1.47
N VAL A 144 -3.43 -12.47 0.48
CA VAL A 144 -4.03 -12.88 -0.79
C VAL A 144 -3.10 -13.80 -1.61
N PRO A 145 -3.65 -14.80 -2.33
CA PRO A 145 -2.84 -15.76 -3.11
C PRO A 145 -1.93 -15.13 -4.17
N SER A 146 -2.37 -14.02 -4.78
CA SER A 146 -1.62 -13.32 -5.84
C SER A 146 -0.29 -12.76 -5.35
N PHE A 147 -0.17 -12.43 -4.05
CA PHE A 147 1.10 -12.03 -3.44
C PHE A 147 2.12 -13.18 -3.51
N PHE A 148 1.73 -14.38 -3.10
CA PHE A 148 2.62 -15.55 -3.15
C PHE A 148 2.98 -15.93 -4.59
N GLN A 149 2.07 -15.72 -5.54
CA GLN A 149 2.36 -15.90 -6.96
C GLN A 149 3.43 -14.93 -7.47
N LEU A 150 3.38 -13.65 -7.06
CA LEU A 150 4.41 -12.67 -7.37
C LEU A 150 5.78 -13.14 -6.86
N VAL A 151 5.89 -13.49 -5.58
CA VAL A 151 7.17 -13.85 -4.97
C VAL A 151 7.73 -15.14 -5.55
N ASN A 152 6.88 -16.14 -5.79
CA ASN A 152 7.28 -17.37 -6.49
C ASN A 152 7.81 -17.07 -7.89
N THR A 153 7.12 -16.23 -8.66
CA THR A 153 7.57 -15.82 -10.00
C THR A 153 8.94 -15.17 -9.95
N LEU A 154 9.16 -14.20 -9.04
CA LEU A 154 10.48 -13.56 -8.88
C LEU A 154 11.58 -14.58 -8.51
N SER A 155 11.25 -15.54 -7.65
CA SER A 155 12.18 -16.58 -7.20
C SER A 155 12.56 -17.59 -8.28
N GLU A 156 11.60 -18.01 -9.09
CA GLU A 156 11.81 -18.89 -10.24
C GLU A 156 12.65 -18.23 -11.32
N LEU A 157 12.44 -16.93 -11.55
CA LEU A 157 13.27 -16.11 -12.44
C LEU A 157 14.65 -15.77 -11.85
N ASN A 158 14.93 -16.23 -10.62
CA ASN A 158 16.13 -15.92 -9.87
C ASN A 158 16.40 -14.40 -9.78
N TRP A 159 15.32 -13.61 -9.71
CA TRP A 159 15.39 -12.16 -9.77
C TRP A 159 15.63 -11.59 -8.37
N SER A 160 16.76 -10.90 -8.19
CA SER A 160 17.06 -10.21 -6.93
C SER A 160 16.04 -9.10 -6.64
N PHE A 161 15.40 -9.17 -5.47
CA PHE A 161 14.46 -8.16 -5.00
C PHE A 161 14.67 -7.84 -3.51
N THR A 162 14.21 -6.67 -3.12
CA THR A 162 13.93 -6.23 -1.75
C THR A 162 12.43 -6.07 -1.59
N MET A 163 11.86 -6.71 -0.56
CA MET A 163 10.45 -6.63 -0.21
C MET A 163 10.30 -5.90 1.12
N ILE A 164 9.59 -4.78 1.13
CA ILE A 164 9.34 -3.96 2.31
C ILE A 164 7.84 -3.86 2.52
N PHE A 165 7.33 -4.55 3.54
CA PHE A 165 5.95 -4.39 3.98
C PHE A 165 5.78 -3.03 4.65
N ARG A 166 4.72 -2.32 4.30
CA ARG A 166 4.41 -0.97 4.77
C ARG A 166 3.05 -0.99 5.46
N THR A 167 2.92 -0.30 6.58
CA THR A 167 1.62 -0.14 7.23
C THR A 167 1.62 1.07 8.15
N PHE A 168 0.44 1.65 8.36
CA PHE A 168 0.17 2.57 9.46
C PHE A 168 -0.36 1.86 10.71
N GLY A 169 -0.77 0.60 10.58
CA GLY A 169 -1.49 -0.16 11.59
C GLY A 169 -0.62 -1.12 12.40
N HIS A 170 -1.20 -2.25 12.78
CA HIS A 170 -0.60 -3.21 13.72
C HIS A 170 -0.40 -4.61 13.12
N ASP A 171 -0.76 -4.81 11.85
CA ASP A 171 -0.79 -6.12 11.20
C ASP A 171 0.61 -6.61 10.76
N LEU A 172 1.66 -5.80 10.93
CA LEU A 172 3.00 -6.14 10.45
C LEU A 172 3.53 -7.44 11.04
N ALA A 173 3.38 -7.64 12.36
CA ALA A 173 3.85 -8.87 13.01
C ALA A 173 3.17 -10.12 12.44
N ASN A 174 1.87 -10.05 12.15
CA ASN A 174 1.10 -11.15 11.58
C ASN A 174 1.55 -11.44 10.13
N VAL A 175 1.75 -10.39 9.32
CA VAL A 175 2.27 -10.52 7.95
C VAL A 175 3.63 -11.20 7.93
N LEU A 176 4.56 -10.78 8.80
CA LEU A 176 5.90 -11.38 8.87
C LEU A 176 5.86 -12.83 9.37
N GLN A 177 4.94 -13.15 10.28
CA GLN A 177 4.70 -14.53 10.68
C GLN A 177 4.19 -15.40 9.52
N GLU A 178 3.20 -14.92 8.76
CA GLU A 178 2.64 -15.65 7.62
C GLU A 178 3.68 -15.79 6.48
N TRP A 179 4.46 -14.75 6.21
CA TRP A 179 5.61 -14.79 5.30
C TRP A 179 6.60 -15.90 5.69
N ARG A 180 6.93 -16.01 6.99
CA ARG A 180 7.82 -17.05 7.50
C ARG A 180 7.22 -18.44 7.29
N GLN A 181 5.96 -18.64 7.65
CA GLN A 181 5.26 -19.92 7.41
C GLN A 181 5.30 -20.29 5.91
N PHE A 182 5.13 -19.31 5.02
CA PHE A 182 5.27 -19.52 3.58
C PHE A 182 6.69 -19.92 3.20
N LEU A 183 7.70 -19.16 3.61
CA LEU A 183 9.10 -19.42 3.28
C LEU A 183 9.56 -20.82 3.72
N PHE A 184 9.11 -21.27 4.89
CA PHE A 184 9.46 -22.59 5.41
C PHE A 184 8.64 -23.74 4.82
N GLY A 185 7.57 -23.45 4.09
CA GLY A 185 6.69 -24.42 3.44
C GLY A 185 5.58 -24.95 4.34
N GLU A 186 5.30 -24.27 5.45
CA GLU A 186 4.24 -24.57 6.42
C GLU A 186 2.89 -23.95 6.00
N HIS A 187 2.93 -22.94 5.14
CA HIS A 187 1.74 -22.28 4.59
C HIS A 187 1.01 -23.12 3.54
N ALA A 188 -0.26 -22.80 3.27
CA ALA A 188 -1.04 -23.45 2.22
C ALA A 188 -0.41 -23.26 0.83
N HIS A 189 0.02 -22.04 0.53
CA HIS A 189 0.86 -21.76 -0.63
C HIS A 189 2.30 -22.21 -0.36
N LYS A 190 2.93 -22.87 -1.33
CA LYS A 190 4.30 -23.39 -1.19
C LYS A 190 5.31 -22.48 -1.88
N PRO A 191 6.51 -22.28 -1.29
CA PRO A 191 7.57 -21.48 -1.88
C PRO A 191 8.21 -22.25 -3.03
N GLN A 192 8.45 -21.56 -4.14
CA GLN A 192 8.97 -22.12 -5.38
C GLN A 192 10.18 -21.31 -5.88
N GLY A 193 11.01 -21.92 -6.70
CA GLY A 193 12.20 -21.27 -7.27
C GLY A 193 13.45 -21.27 -6.37
N VAL A 194 14.56 -20.82 -6.97
CA VAL A 194 15.91 -20.94 -6.38
C VAL A 194 16.22 -19.85 -5.37
N LEU A 195 15.61 -18.67 -5.49
CA LEU A 195 15.87 -17.56 -4.57
C LEU A 195 15.28 -17.84 -3.19
N LEU A 196 14.00 -18.23 -3.12
CA LEU A 196 13.32 -18.56 -1.86
C LEU A 196 13.97 -19.75 -1.16
N ARG A 197 14.46 -20.75 -1.92
CA ARG A 197 15.24 -21.85 -1.34
C ARG A 197 16.50 -21.35 -0.64
N ARG A 198 17.26 -20.45 -1.28
CA ARG A 198 18.46 -19.83 -0.69
C ARG A 198 18.11 -18.94 0.50
N MET A 199 17.00 -18.20 0.46
CA MET A 199 16.51 -17.42 1.59
C MET A 199 16.19 -18.32 2.78
N LYS A 200 15.52 -19.46 2.56
CA LYS A 200 15.25 -20.46 3.61
C LYS A 200 16.53 -21.05 4.19
N GLU A 201 17.49 -21.42 3.34
CA GLU A 201 18.77 -22.02 3.76
C GLU A 201 19.64 -21.07 4.60
N LYS A 202 19.56 -19.76 4.32
CA LYS A 202 20.32 -18.70 5.00
C LYS A 202 19.40 -17.73 5.72
N TYR A 203 18.36 -18.26 6.35
CA TYR A 203 17.29 -17.48 6.93
C TYR A 203 17.80 -16.55 8.05
N VAL A 204 17.49 -15.27 7.91
CA VAL A 204 17.65 -14.26 8.95
C VAL A 204 16.28 -13.63 9.19
N PRO A 205 15.84 -13.47 10.46
CA PRO A 205 14.58 -12.79 10.77
C PRO A 205 14.47 -11.43 10.08
N GLU A 206 13.25 -11.11 9.66
CA GLU A 206 12.93 -9.93 8.87
C GLU A 206 13.28 -8.64 9.62
N ALA A 207 13.92 -7.69 8.94
CA ALA A 207 14.24 -6.38 9.49
C ALA A 207 12.95 -5.59 9.72
N THR A 208 12.78 -5.05 10.92
CA THR A 208 11.62 -4.23 11.29
C THR A 208 12.06 -2.84 11.67
N GLY A 209 11.32 -1.81 11.28
CA GLY A 209 11.57 -0.45 11.72
C GLY A 209 10.31 0.41 11.69
N CYS A 210 10.45 1.66 12.10
CA CYS A 210 9.39 2.64 11.94
C CYS A 210 9.95 4.00 11.53
N ILE A 211 9.14 4.75 10.78
CA ILE A 211 9.44 6.13 10.43
C ILE A 211 8.68 7.02 11.41
N PHE A 212 9.32 8.09 11.88
CA PHE A 212 8.67 9.16 12.62
C PHE A 212 8.85 10.48 11.87
N ARG A 213 7.82 11.32 11.89
CA ARG A 213 7.83 12.63 11.24
C ARG A 213 7.32 13.69 12.18
N ALA A 214 8.01 14.83 12.20
CA ALA A 214 7.62 16.01 12.95
C ALA A 214 8.06 17.24 12.15
N GLU A 215 7.10 18.04 11.70
CA GLU A 215 7.34 19.20 10.83
C GLU A 215 8.18 18.82 9.59
N ASP A 216 9.35 19.44 9.43
CA ASP A 216 10.30 19.19 8.35
C ASP A 216 11.33 18.11 8.69
N HIS A 217 11.24 17.50 9.87
CA HIS A 217 12.14 16.43 10.31
C HIS A 217 11.56 15.05 10.06
N ILE A 218 12.45 14.15 9.65
CA ILE A 218 12.17 12.73 9.48
C ILE A 218 13.21 11.91 10.24
N PHE A 219 12.73 10.85 10.89
CA PHE A 219 13.55 9.95 11.67
C PHE A 219 13.25 8.52 11.25
N PHE A 220 14.29 7.68 11.25
CA PHE A 220 14.17 6.25 11.01
C PHE A 220 14.64 5.48 12.24
N CYS A 221 13.74 4.68 12.81
CA CYS A 221 14.01 3.82 13.96
C CYS A 221 14.23 2.39 13.47
N VAL A 222 15.38 1.82 13.82
CA VAL A 222 15.77 0.45 13.49
C VAL A 222 15.33 -0.48 14.62
N GLY A 223 14.55 -1.50 14.31
CA GLY A 223 14.12 -2.55 15.24
C GLY A 223 12.61 -2.62 15.53
N PRO A 224 11.88 -1.52 15.79
CA PRO A 224 10.48 -1.61 16.17
C PRO A 224 9.60 -2.19 15.06
N ASP A 225 8.65 -3.05 15.42
CA ASP A 225 7.57 -3.55 14.57
C ASP A 225 6.24 -2.82 14.83
N LYS A 226 6.31 -1.69 15.56
CA LYS A 226 5.19 -0.85 15.97
C LYS A 226 5.46 0.61 15.63
N ALA A 227 4.37 1.38 15.55
CA ALA A 227 4.43 2.80 15.26
C ALA A 227 5.28 3.56 16.28
N ALA A 228 5.94 4.62 15.81
CA ALA A 228 6.67 5.55 16.64
C ALA A 228 5.74 6.23 17.66
N VAL A 229 6.22 6.38 18.91
CA VAL A 229 5.50 7.05 19.98
C VAL A 229 6.40 8.15 20.54
N VAL A 230 5.91 9.39 20.46
CA VAL A 230 6.57 10.57 21.03
C VAL A 230 5.53 11.34 21.83
N HIS A 231 5.83 11.63 23.09
CA HIS A 231 5.00 12.37 24.02
C HIS A 231 5.39 13.84 24.02
N HIS A 232 4.39 14.70 23.81
CA HIS A 232 4.54 16.15 23.95
C HIS A 232 4.17 16.55 25.38
N PRO A 233 5.09 17.23 26.12
CA PRO A 233 4.77 17.82 27.41
C PRO A 233 3.56 18.75 27.32
N GLU A 234 2.82 18.88 28.42
CA GLU A 234 1.65 19.75 28.48
C GLU A 234 2.04 21.20 28.15
N GLY A 235 1.37 21.78 27.14
CA GLY A 235 1.64 23.14 26.64
C GLY A 235 2.80 23.26 25.64
N ALA A 236 3.53 22.18 25.34
CA ALA A 236 4.61 22.20 24.34
C ALA A 236 4.08 21.84 22.94
N GLU A 237 4.04 22.83 22.04
CA GLU A 237 3.65 22.59 20.64
C GLU A 237 4.77 21.88 19.84
N LYS A 238 6.02 22.10 20.22
CA LYS A 238 7.21 21.59 19.51
C LYS A 238 8.18 20.91 20.45
N LEU A 239 8.84 19.87 19.94
CA LEU A 239 9.95 19.19 20.60
C LEU A 239 11.23 19.43 19.80
N SER A 240 12.36 19.58 20.50
CA SER A 240 13.66 19.62 19.84
C SER A 240 14.00 18.27 19.21
N SER A 241 14.84 18.26 18.16
CA SER A 241 15.31 17.02 17.54
C SER A 241 16.01 16.10 18.55
N SER A 242 16.73 16.65 19.53
CA SER A 242 17.38 15.89 20.61
C SER A 242 16.39 15.19 21.54
N GLU A 243 15.28 15.85 21.89
CA GLU A 243 14.24 15.24 22.72
C GLU A 243 13.50 14.15 21.97
N ILE A 244 13.20 14.38 20.69
CA ILE A 244 12.61 13.36 19.80
C ILE A 244 13.52 12.14 19.73
N LEU A 245 14.82 12.32 19.44
CA LEU A 245 15.80 11.24 19.39
C LEU A 245 15.86 10.45 20.69
N ALA A 246 15.87 11.12 21.84
CA ALA A 246 15.90 10.47 23.15
C ALA A 246 14.65 9.61 23.39
N GLN A 247 13.46 10.13 23.06
CA GLN A 247 12.21 9.38 23.22
C GLN A 247 12.13 8.18 22.27
N LEU A 248 12.47 8.37 20.99
CA LEU A 248 12.47 7.29 19.99
C LEU A 248 13.49 6.20 20.35
N SER A 249 14.68 6.57 20.83
CA SER A 249 15.71 5.61 21.24
C SER A 249 15.31 4.78 22.46
N ALA A 250 14.40 5.30 23.29
CA ALA A 250 13.85 4.60 24.45
C ALA A 250 12.67 3.68 24.09
N MET A 251 12.19 3.68 22.83
CA MET A 251 11.09 2.83 22.43
C MET A 251 11.44 1.33 22.55
N PRO A 252 10.47 0.47 22.90
CA PRO A 252 10.67 -0.98 22.91
C PRO A 252 11.21 -1.49 21.57
N SER A 253 12.17 -2.40 21.63
CA SER A 253 12.85 -3.02 20.47
C SER A 253 13.61 -2.05 19.56
N CYS A 254 13.69 -0.76 19.89
CA CYS A 254 14.54 0.18 19.16
C CYS A 254 16.01 -0.08 19.45
N LYS A 255 16.79 -0.24 18.38
CA LYS A 255 18.24 -0.50 18.42
C LYS A 255 19.02 0.76 18.09
N GLU A 256 18.55 1.51 17.10
CA GLU A 256 19.17 2.73 16.60
C GLU A 256 18.09 3.68 16.10
N VAL A 257 18.36 4.99 16.21
CA VAL A 257 17.52 6.04 15.64
C VAL A 257 18.39 6.99 14.84
N HIS A 258 17.99 7.25 13.62
CA HIS A 258 18.66 8.18 12.72
C HIS A 258 17.74 9.35 12.43
N GLN A 259 18.18 10.57 12.74
CA GLN A 259 17.61 11.75 12.08
C GLN A 259 18.13 11.76 10.65
N THR A 260 17.22 11.78 9.68
CA THR A 260 17.53 11.45 8.29
C THR A 260 16.97 12.49 7.32
N ASN A 261 17.21 12.27 6.03
CA ASN A 261 16.57 12.97 4.92
C ASN A 261 16.15 11.95 3.87
N PHE A 262 15.52 12.35 2.77
CA PHE A 262 14.97 11.40 1.80
C PHE A 262 16.04 10.51 1.13
N MET A 263 17.23 11.04 0.87
CA MET A 263 18.34 10.26 0.31
C MET A 263 18.89 9.26 1.33
N GLN A 264 19.17 9.73 2.54
CA GLN A 264 19.67 8.89 3.63
C GLN A 264 18.64 7.82 4.02
N LEU A 265 17.35 8.15 4.06
CA LEU A 265 16.27 7.21 4.36
C LEU A 265 16.22 6.09 3.32
N HIS A 266 16.32 6.43 2.03
CA HIS A 266 16.38 5.43 0.95
C HIS A 266 17.54 4.44 1.19
N ASP A 267 18.75 4.96 1.44
CA ASP A 267 19.93 4.12 1.61
C ASP A 267 19.84 3.29 2.90
N GLN A 268 19.41 3.91 4.01
CA GLN A 268 19.22 3.26 5.30
C GLN A 268 18.22 2.10 5.23
N ILE A 269 17.08 2.29 4.56
CA ILE A 269 16.07 1.24 4.40
C ILE A 269 16.65 0.07 3.60
N LEU A 270 17.33 0.34 2.48
CA LEU A 270 17.89 -0.73 1.64
C LEU A 270 19.05 -1.46 2.33
N GLU A 271 19.96 -0.74 2.96
CA GLU A 271 21.08 -1.32 3.69
C GLU A 271 20.56 -2.18 4.84
N TYR A 272 19.64 -1.66 5.66
CA TYR A 272 19.11 -2.40 6.80
C TYR A 272 18.33 -3.64 6.36
N THR A 273 17.47 -3.53 5.34
CA THR A 273 16.68 -4.67 4.84
C THR A 273 17.57 -5.73 4.18
N SER A 274 18.73 -5.35 3.63
CA SER A 274 19.69 -6.32 3.07
C SER A 274 20.27 -7.28 4.12
N THR A 275 20.26 -6.88 5.40
CA THR A 275 20.71 -7.73 6.52
C THR A 275 19.77 -8.90 6.80
N SER A 276 18.51 -8.84 6.36
CA SER A 276 17.45 -9.83 6.59
C SER A 276 17.01 -10.49 5.28
N ASN A 277 17.97 -10.92 4.47
CA ASN A 277 17.74 -11.49 3.15
C ASN A 277 16.93 -10.58 2.19
N ASN A 278 16.93 -9.26 2.40
CA ASN A 278 16.15 -8.29 1.65
C ASN A 278 14.62 -8.38 1.87
N VAL A 279 14.17 -8.87 3.04
CA VAL A 279 12.76 -8.83 3.43
C VAL A 279 12.62 -8.13 4.77
N GLY A 280 11.73 -7.15 4.84
CA GLY A 280 11.52 -6.36 6.05
C GLY A 280 10.16 -5.67 6.09
N GLY A 281 9.93 -4.95 7.19
CA GLY A 281 8.69 -4.24 7.46
C GLY A 281 8.96 -2.87 8.06
N ILE A 282 8.19 -1.87 7.64
CA ILE A 282 8.27 -0.51 8.18
C ILE A 282 6.87 -0.04 8.57
N VAL A 283 6.74 0.41 9.82
CA VAL A 283 5.55 1.10 10.30
C VAL A 283 5.68 2.60 10.07
N ASP A 284 4.79 3.15 9.27
CA ASP A 284 4.69 4.57 8.98
C ASP A 284 3.96 5.34 10.10
N TYR A 285 4.18 6.64 10.18
CA TYR A 285 3.64 7.48 11.26
C TYR A 285 2.28 8.09 10.92
N TYR A 286 1.20 7.36 11.24
CA TYR A 286 -0.18 7.77 10.94
C TYR A 286 -0.54 9.17 11.48
N PRO A 287 -0.16 9.57 12.72
CA PRO A 287 -0.51 10.89 13.23
C PRO A 287 -0.04 12.04 12.35
N PHE A 288 1.13 11.92 11.69
CA PHE A 288 1.61 12.96 10.79
C PHE A 288 0.77 13.04 9.51
N TRP A 289 0.36 11.90 8.96
CA TRP A 289 -0.55 11.86 7.81
C TRP A 289 -1.93 12.45 8.14
N ALA A 290 -2.51 12.04 9.27
CA ALA A 290 -3.79 12.55 9.73
C ALA A 290 -3.76 14.07 10.01
N GLN A 291 -2.69 14.58 10.63
CA GLN A 291 -2.50 16.02 10.85
C GLN A 291 -2.34 16.80 9.54
N GLY A 292 -1.77 16.18 8.51
CA GLY A 292 -1.67 16.72 7.15
C GLY A 292 -2.96 16.65 6.33
N ALA A 293 -4.11 16.39 6.97
CA ALA A 293 -5.41 16.18 6.31
C ALA A 293 -5.37 15.06 5.26
N GLU A 294 -4.61 13.99 5.57
CA GLU A 294 -4.44 12.80 4.73
C GLU A 294 -3.92 13.10 3.32
N ARG A 295 -3.24 14.24 3.16
CA ARG A 295 -2.53 14.58 1.93
C ARG A 295 -1.26 13.75 1.77
N ARG A 296 -0.83 13.54 0.53
CA ARG A 296 0.34 12.75 0.18
C ARG A 296 1.59 13.18 0.90
N SER A 297 1.79 14.49 1.08
CA SER A 297 2.97 15.03 1.78
C SER A 297 3.09 14.56 3.24
N GLY A 298 2.00 14.09 3.85
CA GLY A 298 1.96 13.46 5.16
C GLY A 298 2.01 11.93 5.16
N GLY A 299 1.84 11.30 4.00
CA GLY A 299 1.66 9.87 3.85
C GLY A 299 2.94 9.04 3.91
N LYS A 300 2.91 7.86 3.27
CA LYS A 300 4.02 6.90 3.25
C LYS A 300 5.12 7.42 2.34
N VAL A 301 6.25 7.82 2.94
CA VAL A 301 7.39 8.37 2.19
C VAL A 301 8.02 7.29 1.32
N PHE A 302 8.09 7.54 0.02
CA PHE A 302 8.69 6.64 -0.96
C PHE A 302 9.80 7.35 -1.76
N PRO A 303 11.03 7.37 -1.21
CA PRO A 303 12.16 8.00 -1.85
C PRO A 303 12.75 7.07 -2.92
N VAL A 304 12.89 7.55 -4.16
CA VAL A 304 13.41 6.77 -5.29
C VAL A 304 14.51 7.51 -6.05
N ALA A 305 15.46 6.74 -6.59
CA ALA A 305 16.49 7.26 -7.50
C ALA A 305 15.95 7.35 -8.93
N ILE A 306 15.52 8.55 -9.35
CA ILE A 306 15.05 8.76 -10.72
C ILE A 306 16.25 9.05 -11.61
N THR A 307 16.57 8.09 -12.49
CA THR A 307 17.71 8.10 -13.40
C THR A 307 17.73 9.24 -14.42
N SER A 308 16.71 10.10 -14.46
CA SER A 308 16.63 11.23 -15.38
C SER A 308 17.35 12.49 -14.87
N SER A 309 17.78 12.55 -13.60
CA SER A 309 18.52 13.72 -13.11
C SER A 309 20.02 13.57 -13.39
N SER A 310 20.54 14.43 -14.25
CA SER A 310 21.97 14.60 -14.58
C SER A 310 22.83 15.06 -13.39
N CYS A 311 22.29 15.06 -12.18
CA CYS A 311 22.86 15.70 -10.99
C CYS A 311 23.50 14.72 -10.01
N VAL A 312 23.36 13.39 -10.21
CA VAL A 312 23.99 12.42 -9.31
C VAL A 312 25.45 12.23 -9.69
N THR A 313 26.35 12.80 -8.89
CA THR A 313 27.81 12.68 -9.07
C THR A 313 28.35 11.31 -8.67
N ALA A 314 27.58 10.50 -7.94
CA ALA A 314 27.89 9.13 -7.59
C ALA A 314 27.14 8.13 -8.50
N PRO A 315 27.78 7.05 -8.97
CA PRO A 315 27.11 6.03 -9.77
C PRO A 315 26.07 5.28 -8.92
N VAL A 316 24.80 5.67 -9.01
CA VAL A 316 23.70 4.90 -8.40
C VAL A 316 23.45 3.68 -9.26
N THR A 317 23.61 2.49 -8.69
CA THR A 317 23.25 1.25 -9.37
C THR A 317 21.78 1.32 -9.80
N PRO A 318 21.46 1.18 -11.09
CA PRO A 318 20.09 1.31 -11.57
C PRO A 318 19.23 0.18 -10.98
N ARG A 319 18.13 0.57 -10.35
CA ARG A 319 17.13 -0.33 -9.74
C ARG A 319 15.77 -0.09 -10.39
N PHE A 320 14.88 -1.05 -10.22
CA PHE A 320 13.46 -0.83 -10.45
C PHE A 320 12.76 -0.63 -9.11
N TYR A 321 11.82 0.31 -9.04
CA TYR A 321 11.08 0.62 -7.82
C TYR A 321 9.59 0.48 -8.08
N VAL A 322 8.85 -0.17 -7.17
CA VAL A 322 7.39 -0.21 -7.22
C VAL A 322 6.80 -0.11 -5.82
N PHE A 323 5.77 0.72 -5.65
CA PHE A 323 4.95 0.80 -4.44
C PHE A 323 3.52 0.35 -4.77
N PHE A 324 3.04 -0.64 -4.04
CA PHE A 324 1.67 -1.16 -4.12
C PHE A 324 0.86 -0.68 -2.91
N ASP A 325 -0.27 -0.02 -3.16
CA ASP A 325 -1.20 0.43 -2.13
C ASP A 325 -2.58 0.68 -2.76
N ASP A 326 -3.67 0.31 -2.09
CA ASP A 326 -5.03 0.50 -2.61
C ASP A 326 -5.45 1.98 -2.62
N ASN A 327 -4.84 2.80 -1.76
CA ASN A 327 -5.19 4.21 -1.58
C ASN A 327 -4.24 5.17 -2.31
N ILE A 328 -3.61 4.70 -3.40
CA ILE A 328 -2.88 5.54 -4.35
C ILE A 328 -3.88 6.17 -5.34
N PHE A 329 -3.82 7.50 -5.44
CA PHE A 329 -4.53 8.27 -6.46
C PHE A 329 -3.51 9.02 -7.30
N ILE A 330 -3.15 8.45 -8.45
CA ILE A 330 -2.09 8.98 -9.31
C ILE A 330 -2.35 10.44 -9.68
N GLY A 331 -1.38 11.30 -9.41
CA GLY A 331 -1.40 12.73 -9.70
C GLY A 331 -2.21 13.57 -8.71
N GLU A 332 -2.80 12.95 -7.67
CA GLU A 332 -3.70 13.62 -6.74
C GLU A 332 -3.06 13.85 -5.37
N GLU A 333 -3.37 15.00 -4.76
CA GLU A 333 -2.89 15.35 -3.42
C GLU A 333 -3.41 14.44 -2.31
N LYS A 334 -4.54 13.75 -2.53
CA LYS A 334 -5.11 12.79 -1.57
C LYS A 334 -4.48 11.38 -1.64
N SER A 335 -3.51 11.16 -2.54
CA SER A 335 -2.78 9.90 -2.62
C SER A 335 -2.04 9.61 -1.31
N ILE A 336 -2.05 8.38 -0.82
CA ILE A 336 -1.38 8.01 0.44
C ILE A 336 0.15 7.94 0.33
N VAL A 337 0.69 7.75 -0.87
CA VAL A 337 2.14 7.58 -1.09
C VAL A 337 2.77 8.90 -1.46
N ASP A 338 3.85 9.27 -0.76
CA ASP A 338 4.67 10.44 -1.06
C ASP A 338 5.89 10.03 -1.88
N LEU A 339 5.70 9.86 -3.19
CA LEU A 339 6.80 9.60 -4.13
C LEU A 339 7.74 10.81 -4.15
N ARG A 340 9.02 10.59 -3.85
CA ARG A 340 10.05 11.64 -3.81
C ARG A 340 11.29 11.24 -4.59
N ASP A 341 11.88 12.20 -5.29
CA ASP A 341 13.22 12.04 -5.86
C ASP A 341 14.27 12.20 -4.75
N ILE A 342 15.19 11.25 -4.60
CA ILE A 342 16.21 11.27 -3.53
C ILE A 342 17.16 12.48 -3.61
N VAL A 343 17.42 13.01 -4.80
CA VAL A 343 18.38 14.10 -5.02
C VAL A 343 17.77 15.43 -4.65
N THR A 344 16.55 15.68 -5.13
CA THR A 344 15.87 16.96 -4.93
C THR A 344 15.06 17.00 -3.63
N GLY A 345 14.69 15.83 -3.09
CA GLY A 345 13.79 15.68 -1.95
C GLY A 345 12.35 16.11 -2.23
N LYS A 346 12.01 16.53 -3.45
CA LYS A 346 10.68 17.06 -3.78
C LYS A 346 9.68 15.92 -3.98
N SER A 347 8.44 16.15 -3.54
CA SER A 347 7.30 15.30 -3.91
C SER A 347 7.06 15.37 -5.41
N ILE A 348 6.79 14.22 -6.00
CA ILE A 348 6.49 14.07 -7.42
C ILE A 348 5.00 13.86 -7.56
N THR A 349 4.34 14.81 -8.22
CA THR A 349 2.90 14.81 -8.50
C THR A 349 2.59 14.69 -9.99
N ASP A 350 3.62 14.61 -10.84
CA ASP A 350 3.43 14.33 -12.26
C ASP A 350 2.89 12.91 -12.43
N ALA A 351 1.66 12.80 -12.91
CA ALA A 351 0.96 11.52 -13.06
C ALA A 351 1.70 10.53 -13.98
N ALA A 352 2.41 11.02 -15.01
CA ALA A 352 3.14 10.17 -15.94
C ALA A 352 4.42 9.61 -15.31
N ILE A 353 5.09 10.38 -14.44
CA ILE A 353 6.22 9.90 -13.65
C ILE A 353 5.73 8.97 -12.53
N GLU A 354 4.70 9.35 -11.78
CA GLU A 354 4.18 8.56 -10.66
C GLU A 354 3.69 7.18 -11.08
N ARG A 355 3.02 7.07 -12.25
CA ARG A 355 2.61 5.78 -12.84
C ARG A 355 3.76 4.80 -13.07
N LYS A 356 5.01 5.26 -13.18
CA LYS A 356 6.16 4.37 -13.35
C LYS A 356 6.49 3.61 -12.07
N TYR A 357 6.14 4.17 -10.92
CA TYR A 357 6.61 3.72 -9.61
C TYR A 357 5.48 3.30 -8.68
N CYS A 358 4.25 3.75 -8.90
CA CYS A 358 3.13 3.50 -7.99
C CYS A 358 2.04 2.69 -8.69
N VAL A 359 1.43 1.77 -7.94
CA VAL A 359 0.31 0.94 -8.38
C VAL A 359 -0.85 1.16 -7.41
N ALA A 360 -1.92 1.78 -7.90
CA ALA A 360 -3.21 1.80 -7.22
C ALA A 360 -3.80 0.39 -7.25
N VAL A 361 -3.65 -0.34 -6.14
CA VAL A 361 -4.05 -1.74 -6.05
C VAL A 361 -5.57 -1.83 -6.07
N ASN A 362 -6.10 -2.70 -6.91
CA ASN A 362 -7.49 -3.08 -6.92
C ASN A 362 -7.66 -4.29 -6.00
N PRO A 363 -8.30 -4.16 -4.82
CA PRO A 363 -8.38 -5.23 -3.84
C PRO A 363 -9.19 -6.45 -4.33
N TYR A 364 -10.19 -6.22 -5.19
CA TYR A 364 -10.94 -7.30 -5.84
C TYR A 364 -10.02 -8.11 -6.75
N LYS A 365 -9.37 -7.46 -7.73
CA LYS A 365 -8.45 -8.15 -8.66
C LYS A 365 -7.29 -8.80 -7.92
N ALA A 366 -6.70 -8.14 -6.92
CA ALA A 366 -5.65 -8.73 -6.08
C ALA A 366 -6.10 -10.00 -5.36
N THR A 367 -7.40 -10.15 -5.07
CA THR A 367 -7.95 -11.35 -4.44
C THR A 367 -8.21 -12.46 -5.45
N VAL A 368 -8.93 -12.17 -6.54
CA VAL A 368 -9.45 -13.21 -7.44
C VAL A 368 -8.50 -13.55 -8.59
N ASP A 369 -7.69 -12.59 -9.04
CA ASP A 369 -6.72 -12.79 -10.11
C ASP A 369 -5.34 -13.12 -9.51
N LYS A 370 -4.94 -14.38 -9.70
CA LYS A 370 -3.67 -14.91 -9.20
C LYS A 370 -2.45 -14.20 -9.82
N GLU A 371 -2.54 -13.68 -11.05
CA GLU A 371 -1.43 -13.03 -11.74
C GLU A 371 -1.40 -11.50 -11.54
N TYR A 372 -2.39 -10.93 -10.83
CA TYR A 372 -2.59 -9.49 -10.70
C TYR A 372 -1.31 -8.69 -10.37
N PHE A 373 -0.60 -9.08 -9.32
CA PHE A 373 0.62 -8.37 -8.92
C PHE A 373 1.78 -8.57 -9.91
N VAL A 374 1.86 -9.73 -10.58
CA VAL A 374 2.86 -10.00 -11.63
C VAL A 374 2.62 -9.10 -12.83
N ASP A 375 1.35 -8.96 -13.23
CA ASP A 375 0.93 -8.11 -14.34
C ASP A 375 1.17 -6.63 -14.03
N CYS A 376 0.81 -6.18 -12.82
CA CYS A 376 1.09 -4.82 -12.37
C CYS A 376 2.60 -4.51 -12.36
N LEU A 377 3.42 -5.43 -11.82
CA LEU A 377 4.87 -5.28 -11.80
C LEU A 377 5.44 -5.15 -13.23
N ALA A 378 5.03 -6.03 -14.14
CA ALA A 378 5.47 -5.97 -15.52
C ALA A 378 5.10 -4.64 -16.19
N GLY A 379 3.89 -4.13 -15.95
CA GLY A 379 3.47 -2.81 -16.43
C GLY A 379 4.39 -1.69 -15.95
N ARG A 380 4.71 -1.65 -14.66
CA ARG A 380 5.60 -0.62 -14.09
C ARG A 380 7.03 -0.72 -14.62
N ILE A 381 7.55 -1.93 -14.79
CA ILE A 381 8.89 -2.15 -15.35
C ILE A 381 8.95 -1.67 -16.81
N ARG A 382 7.92 -1.92 -17.63
CA ARG A 382 7.83 -1.39 -19.01
C ARG A 382 7.93 0.13 -19.02
N LEU A 383 7.13 0.81 -18.20
CA LEU A 383 7.16 2.27 -18.11
C LEU A 383 8.51 2.82 -17.61
N GLN A 384 9.17 2.14 -16.68
CA GLN A 384 10.52 2.51 -16.21
C GLN A 384 11.61 2.26 -17.26
N LEU A 385 11.37 1.36 -18.21
CA LEU A 385 12.22 1.13 -19.38
C LEU A 385 11.91 2.09 -20.54
N GLY A 386 10.86 2.91 -20.43
CA GLY A 386 10.44 3.84 -21.47
C GLY A 386 9.60 3.22 -22.57
N GLU A 387 9.04 2.02 -22.35
CA GLU A 387 7.99 1.47 -23.21
C GLU A 387 6.65 2.14 -22.86
N ASP A 388 5.88 2.52 -23.86
CA ASP A 388 4.53 3.07 -23.66
C ASP A 388 3.59 1.99 -23.09
N GLU A 389 2.58 2.42 -22.34
CA GLU A 389 1.62 1.51 -21.70
C GLU A 389 0.82 0.74 -22.76
N ILE A 390 0.98 -0.59 -22.78
CA ILE A 390 -0.04 -1.46 -23.37
C ILE A 390 -1.21 -1.39 -22.38
N CYS A 391 -2.30 -0.71 -22.75
CA CYS A 391 -3.50 -0.59 -21.91
C CYS A 391 -3.93 -1.99 -21.47
N ILE A 392 -3.90 -2.25 -20.15
CA ILE A 392 -4.59 -3.36 -19.52
C ILE A 392 -5.72 -2.69 -18.74
N ASP A 393 -6.89 -2.61 -19.35
CA ASP A 393 -8.10 -1.99 -18.78
C ASP A 393 -8.71 -2.80 -17.63
#